data_AF-A0A8T3R7P9-F1
#
_entry.id   AF-A0A8T3R7P9-F1
#
_cell.length_a   1.000
_cell.length_b   1.000
_cell.length_c   1.000
_cell.angle_alpha   90.00
_cell.angle_beta   90.00
_cell.angle_gamma   90.00
#
_symmetry.space_group_name_H-M   'P 1'
#
loop_
_entity.id
_entity.type
_entity.pdbx_description
1 polymer ?
#
loop_
_entity_poly.entity_id
_entity_poly.type
_entity_poly.pdbx_seq_one_letter_code
_entity_poly.pdbx_strand_id
1 'polypeptide(L)'
;MDRSREPLPTFVRDTPELPSSFGNALDQGLADLDLTLSSTAREAIEAHARLLLAWTTAINLTAIRDPASVALAHVVDSLSGVAVLRRRGVDRYIDLGSGGGYPGLPIAAALPAARALLLEPIGKKAAFL
;
A
#
# COMPACT_ATOMS: atom_id res chain seq x y z
N MET A 1 -23.76 17.91 -17.70
CA MET A 1 -24.15 17.64 -16.30
C MET A 1 -22.86 17.57 -15.51
N ASP A 2 -22.44 18.71 -14.99
CA ASP A 2 -21.18 18.88 -14.27
C ASP A 2 -21.31 18.22 -12.90
N ARG A 3 -20.80 16.99 -12.78
CA ARG A 3 -20.53 16.42 -11.46
C ARG A 3 -19.21 17.05 -11.04
N SER A 4 -19.28 18.14 -10.30
CA SER A 4 -18.15 18.63 -9.51
C SER A 4 -17.67 17.46 -8.66
N ARG A 5 -16.67 16.71 -9.16
CA ARG A 5 -16.05 15.64 -8.41
C ARG A 5 -15.37 16.32 -7.24
N GLU A 6 -15.78 15.98 -6.03
CA GLU A 6 -15.02 16.40 -4.85
C GLU A 6 -13.55 16.04 -5.07
N PRO A 7 -12.63 16.95 -4.73
CA PRO A 7 -11.21 16.69 -4.91
C PRO A 7 -10.83 15.41 -4.14
N LEU A 8 -9.99 14.58 -4.75
CA LEU A 8 -9.53 13.37 -4.08
C LEU A 8 -8.74 13.73 -2.84
N PRO A 9 -8.92 12.98 -1.73
CA PRO A 9 -8.27 13.32 -0.47
C PRO A 9 -6.77 13.25 -0.65
N THR A 10 -6.09 14.36 -0.36
CA THR A 10 -4.62 14.43 -0.42
C THR A 10 -4.01 14.03 0.91
N PHE A 11 -4.74 14.20 2.02
CA PHE A 11 -4.27 13.88 3.35
C PHE A 11 -5.03 12.70 3.94
N VAL A 12 -4.30 11.83 4.65
CA VAL A 12 -4.85 10.63 5.30
C VAL A 12 -5.94 10.99 6.31
N ARG A 13 -5.82 12.12 7.02
CA ARG A 13 -6.83 12.61 7.96
C ARG A 13 -8.21 12.88 7.31
N ASP A 14 -8.24 13.04 5.98
CA ASP A 14 -9.46 13.28 5.21
C ASP A 14 -10.07 11.97 4.68
N THR A 15 -9.55 10.82 5.11
CA THR A 15 -10.03 9.49 4.71
C THR A 15 -10.70 8.77 5.89
N PRO A 16 -11.67 7.87 5.65
CA PRO A 16 -12.23 7.04 6.70
C PRO A 16 -11.16 6.17 7.38
N GLU A 17 -11.39 5.85 8.65
CA GLU A 17 -10.59 4.87 9.37
C GLU A 17 -10.77 3.46 8.78
N LEU A 18 -9.73 2.63 8.86
CA LEU A 18 -9.82 1.24 8.46
C LEU A 18 -10.63 0.46 9.52
N PRO A 19 -11.54 -0.43 9.10
CA PRO A 19 -12.21 -1.32 10.05
C PRO A 19 -11.20 -2.29 10.68
N SER A 20 -11.55 -2.83 11.86
CA SER A 20 -10.73 -3.83 12.55
C SER A 20 -10.45 -5.08 11.72
N SER A 21 -11.30 -5.39 10.72
CA SER A 21 -11.08 -6.50 9.79
C SER A 21 -9.80 -6.35 8.96
N PHE A 22 -9.40 -5.12 8.62
CA PHE A 22 -8.11 -4.86 7.96
C PHE A 22 -6.95 -5.22 8.90
N GLY A 23 -6.98 -4.67 10.13
CA GLY A 23 -5.92 -4.88 11.12
C GLY A 23 -5.77 -6.36 11.47
N ASN A 24 -6.88 -7.05 11.74
CA ASN A 24 -6.86 -8.48 12.05
C ASN A 24 -6.27 -9.33 10.90
N ALA A 25 -6.63 -9.01 9.65
CA ALA A 25 -6.10 -9.72 8.49
C ALA A 25 -4.60 -9.44 8.26
N LEU A 26 -4.17 -8.19 8.47
CA LEU A 26 -2.76 -7.82 8.43
C LEU A 26 -1.96 -8.54 9.52
N ASP A 27 -2.44 -8.52 10.77
CA ASP A 27 -1.76 -9.12 11.91
C ASP A 27 -1.62 -10.64 11.73
N GLN A 28 -2.67 -11.32 11.23
CA GLN A 28 -2.59 -12.75 10.90
C GLN A 28 -1.58 -13.01 9.76
N GLY A 29 -1.62 -12.23 8.69
CA GLY A 29 -0.69 -12.41 7.57
C GLY A 29 0.77 -12.12 7.94
N LEU A 30 1.01 -11.16 8.83
CA LEU A 30 2.35 -10.90 9.38
C LEU A 30 2.85 -12.07 10.23
N ALA A 31 1.97 -12.67 11.05
CA ALA A 31 2.30 -13.87 11.82
C ALA A 31 2.65 -15.05 10.91
N ASP A 32 1.87 -15.27 9.84
CA ASP A 32 2.12 -16.34 8.87
C ASP A 32 3.45 -16.16 8.12
N LEU A 33 3.89 -14.92 7.93
CA LEU A 33 5.18 -14.57 7.31
C LEU A 33 6.36 -14.52 8.29
N ASP A 34 6.13 -14.71 9.60
CA ASP A 34 7.12 -14.46 10.66
C ASP A 34 7.78 -13.08 10.53
N LEU A 35 6.97 -12.05 10.24
CA LEU A 35 7.42 -10.68 9.97
C LEU A 35 6.85 -9.69 10.98
N THR A 36 7.75 -9.02 11.70
CA THR A 36 7.37 -7.88 12.57
C THR A 36 7.63 -6.55 11.86
N LEU A 37 6.63 -5.67 11.88
CA LEU A 37 6.75 -4.28 11.43
C LEU A 37 7.02 -3.35 12.62
N SER A 38 7.75 -2.26 12.39
CA SER A 38 7.77 -1.15 13.36
C SER A 38 6.42 -0.43 13.37
N SER A 39 6.12 0.30 14.45
CA SER A 39 4.91 1.11 14.53
C SER A 39 4.81 2.09 13.34
N THR A 40 5.90 2.77 13.02
CA THR A 40 5.96 3.71 11.89
C THR A 40 5.73 3.03 10.54
N ALA A 41 6.26 1.82 10.32
CA ALA A 41 6.01 1.10 9.08
C ALA A 41 4.54 0.67 8.96
N ARG A 42 3.95 0.19 10.06
CA ARG A 42 2.53 -0.18 10.13
C ARG A 42 1.62 1.03 9.86
N GLU A 43 1.88 2.14 10.53
CA GLU A 43 1.14 3.40 10.35
C GLU A 43 1.22 3.90 8.91
N ALA A 44 2.41 3.86 8.28
CA ALA A 44 2.58 4.27 6.89
C ALA A 44 1.79 3.38 5.91
N ILE A 45 1.79 2.06 6.15
CA ILE A 45 1.04 1.09 5.34
C ILE A 45 -0.47 1.28 5.49
N GLU A 46 -0.96 1.48 6.72
CA GLU A 46 -2.38 1.73 6.98
C GLU A 46 -2.84 3.06 6.37
N ALA A 47 -2.04 4.12 6.53
CA ALA A 47 -2.26 5.40 5.89
C ALA A 47 -2.38 5.28 4.35
N HIS A 48 -1.46 4.52 3.74
CA HIS A 48 -1.48 4.26 2.31
C HIS A 48 -2.72 3.48 1.87
N ALA A 49 -3.10 2.44 2.61
CA ALA A 49 -4.30 1.64 2.33
C ALA A 49 -5.59 2.47 2.41
N ARG A 50 -5.66 3.42 3.36
CA ARG A 50 -6.78 4.37 3.45
C ARG A 50 -6.89 5.26 2.21
N LEU A 51 -5.77 5.85 1.78
CA LEU A 51 -5.71 6.65 0.56
C LEU A 51 -6.07 5.82 -0.67
N LEU A 52 -5.55 4.60 -0.79
CA LEU A 52 -5.88 3.65 -1.87
C LEU A 52 -7.40 3.42 -1.96
N LEU A 53 -8.04 3.08 -0.84
CA LEU A 53 -9.47 2.80 -0.76
C LEU A 53 -10.30 4.04 -1.13
N ALA A 54 -9.88 5.22 -0.69
CA ALA A 54 -10.57 6.46 -1.04
C ALA A 54 -10.43 6.77 -2.55
N TRP A 55 -9.22 6.68 -3.10
CA TRP A 55 -8.92 7.01 -4.50
C TRP A 55 -9.45 5.98 -5.49
N THR A 56 -9.49 4.69 -5.12
CA THR A 56 -9.95 3.64 -6.04
C THR A 56 -11.39 3.84 -6.49
N THR A 57 -12.23 4.52 -5.69
CA THR A 57 -13.60 4.88 -6.05
C THR A 57 -13.70 5.81 -7.27
N ALA A 58 -12.65 6.61 -7.53
CA ALA A 58 -12.65 7.61 -8.60
C ALA A 58 -11.81 7.21 -9.80
N ILE A 59 -10.65 6.56 -9.58
CA ILE A 59 -9.68 6.30 -10.66
C ILE A 59 -9.38 4.82 -10.91
N ASN A 60 -10.01 3.88 -10.16
CA ASN A 60 -9.82 2.43 -10.25
C ASN A 60 -8.35 2.01 -10.11
N LEU A 61 -7.76 2.22 -8.94
CA LEU A 61 -6.39 1.76 -8.61
C LEU A 61 -6.34 0.24 -8.46
N THR A 62 -7.40 -0.34 -7.91
CA THR A 62 -7.57 -1.77 -7.65
C THR A 62 -9.05 -2.16 -7.81
N ALA A 63 -9.31 -3.39 -8.26
CA ALA A 63 -10.65 -3.96 -8.26
C ALA A 63 -11.11 -4.40 -6.85
N ILE A 64 -10.15 -4.66 -5.94
CA ILE A 64 -10.41 -5.05 -4.55
C ILE A 64 -10.78 -3.81 -3.74
N ARG A 65 -11.93 -3.87 -3.05
CA ARG A 65 -12.48 -2.78 -2.23
C ARG A 65 -12.76 -3.16 -0.79
N ASP A 66 -12.84 -4.46 -0.50
CA ASP A 66 -12.99 -4.95 0.86
C ASP A 66 -11.67 -4.76 1.64
N PRO A 67 -11.67 -4.08 2.79
CA PRO A 67 -10.44 -3.77 3.53
C PRO A 67 -9.63 -5.01 3.94
N ALA A 68 -10.28 -6.09 4.40
CA ALA A 68 -9.55 -7.31 4.77
C ALA A 68 -8.87 -7.94 3.54
N SER A 69 -9.55 -7.94 2.40
CA SER A 69 -8.99 -8.38 1.13
C SER A 69 -7.84 -7.48 0.65
N VAL A 70 -7.90 -6.16 0.87
CA VAL A 70 -6.78 -5.24 0.57
C VAL A 70 -5.58 -5.56 1.46
N ALA A 71 -5.79 -5.80 2.76
CA ALA A 71 -4.72 -6.20 3.67
C ALA A 71 -4.00 -7.47 3.15
N LEU A 72 -4.74 -8.51 2.76
CA LEU A 72 -4.13 -9.75 2.31
C LEU A 72 -3.50 -9.64 0.92
N ALA A 73 -4.28 -9.22 -0.08
CA ALA A 73 -3.90 -9.31 -1.49
C ALA A 73 -2.93 -8.21 -1.94
N HIS A 74 -2.90 -7.07 -1.24
CA HIS A 74 -1.98 -5.98 -1.56
C HIS A 74 -0.87 -5.87 -0.52
N VAL A 75 -1.20 -5.79 0.77
CA VAL A 75 -0.18 -5.53 1.80
C VAL A 75 0.63 -6.79 2.11
N VAL A 76 -0.01 -7.85 2.60
CA VAL A 76 0.67 -9.09 3.03
C VAL A 76 1.38 -9.75 1.84
N ASP A 77 0.75 -9.82 0.68
CA ASP A 77 1.37 -10.33 -0.55
C ASP A 77 2.66 -9.57 -0.90
N SER A 78 2.65 -8.24 -0.84
CA SER A 78 3.85 -7.42 -1.07
C SER A 78 4.94 -7.68 -0.02
N LEU A 79 4.55 -7.84 1.25
CA LEU A 79 5.47 -8.07 2.35
C LEU A 79 6.12 -9.46 2.31
N SER A 80 5.53 -10.44 1.61
CA SER A 80 6.09 -11.78 1.46
C SER A 80 7.53 -11.78 0.87
N GLY A 81 7.86 -10.79 0.04
CA GLY A 81 9.19 -10.62 -0.55
C GLY A 81 10.25 -10.04 0.38
N VAL A 82 9.87 -9.41 1.50
CA VAL A 82 10.77 -8.63 2.37
C VAL A 82 11.90 -9.49 2.94
N ALA A 83 11.59 -10.71 3.40
CA ALA A 83 12.59 -11.59 3.98
C ALA A 83 13.70 -11.96 2.97
N VAL A 84 13.34 -12.16 1.70
CA VAL A 84 14.29 -12.47 0.63
C VAL A 84 15.16 -11.25 0.32
N LEU A 85 14.54 -10.08 0.14
CA LEU A 85 15.26 -8.83 -0.15
C LEU A 85 16.25 -8.46 0.96
N ARG A 86 15.83 -8.59 2.22
CA ARG A 86 16.68 -8.37 3.39
C ARG A 86 17.88 -9.31 3.42
N ARG A 87 17.68 -10.62 3.23
CA ARG A 87 18.77 -11.61 3.22
C ARG A 87 19.76 -11.38 2.08
N ARG A 88 19.28 -10.88 0.94
CA ARG A 88 20.12 -10.54 -0.23
C ARG A 88 20.83 -9.19 -0.09
N GLY A 89 20.52 -8.41 0.94
CA GLY A 89 21.09 -7.08 1.13
C GLY A 89 20.71 -6.11 0.01
N VAL A 90 19.50 -6.24 -0.55
CA VAL A 90 19.02 -5.34 -1.60
C VAL A 90 18.79 -3.96 -1.00
N ASP A 91 19.56 -2.98 -1.46
CA ASP A 91 19.49 -1.59 -1.03
C ASP A 91 18.76 -0.69 -2.05
N ARG A 92 18.51 -1.18 -3.27
CA ARG A 92 17.79 -0.47 -4.33
C ARG A 92 16.95 -1.41 -5.16
N TYR A 93 15.74 -0.99 -5.50
CA TYR A 93 14.88 -1.73 -6.40
C TYR A 93 13.98 -0.79 -7.20
N ILE A 94 13.51 -1.29 -8.34
CA ILE A 94 12.49 -0.65 -9.15
C ILE A 94 11.23 -1.50 -9.13
N ASP A 95 10.09 -0.85 -8.96
CA ASP A 95 8.77 -1.44 -9.08
C ASP A 95 8.15 -0.96 -10.40
N LEU A 96 7.93 -1.88 -11.33
CA LEU A 96 7.50 -1.60 -12.70
C LEU A 96 5.99 -1.85 -12.82
N GLY A 97 5.22 -0.78 -13.01
CA GLY A 97 3.76 -0.85 -13.02
C GLY A 97 3.16 -0.82 -11.62
N SER A 98 3.69 0.05 -10.75
CA SER A 98 3.33 0.13 -9.33
C SER A 98 1.84 0.34 -9.08
N GLY A 99 1.08 0.93 -10.02
CA GLY A 99 -0.36 1.11 -9.89
C GLY A 99 -0.75 1.86 -8.63
N GLY A 100 -1.37 1.15 -7.68
CA GLY A 100 -1.68 1.65 -6.34
C GLY A 100 -0.49 1.65 -5.36
N GLY A 101 0.74 1.57 -5.85
CA GLY A 101 1.97 1.57 -5.06
C GLY A 101 2.41 0.20 -4.56
N TYR A 102 1.90 -0.88 -5.15
CA TYR A 102 2.19 -2.25 -4.73
C TYR A 102 3.02 -2.98 -5.81
N PRO A 103 4.05 -3.75 -5.43
CA PRO A 103 4.50 -4.01 -4.05
C PRO A 103 5.45 -2.96 -3.47
N GLY A 104 5.78 -1.90 -4.22
CA GLY A 104 6.86 -0.98 -3.89
C GLY A 104 6.77 -0.30 -2.52
N LEU A 105 5.61 0.24 -2.13
CA LEU A 105 5.45 1.03 -0.90
C LEU A 105 5.45 0.17 0.39
N PRO A 106 4.72 -0.96 0.48
CA PRO A 106 4.84 -1.82 1.67
C PRO A 106 6.27 -2.32 1.90
N ILE A 107 6.97 -2.68 0.83
CA ILE A 107 8.38 -3.10 0.93
C ILE A 107 9.26 -1.94 1.42
N ALA A 108 9.06 -0.73 0.90
CA ALA A 108 9.83 0.46 1.30
C ALA A 108 9.61 0.78 2.79
N ALA A 109 8.37 0.65 3.27
CA ALA A 109 8.05 0.84 4.69
C ALA A 109 8.72 -0.22 5.58
N ALA A 110 8.76 -1.49 5.14
CA ALA A 110 9.38 -2.58 5.89
C ALA A 110 10.93 -2.61 5.79
N LEU A 111 11.51 -1.94 4.79
CA LEU A 111 12.95 -1.84 4.55
C LEU A 111 13.34 -0.36 4.37
N PRO A 112 13.30 0.46 5.44
CA PRO A 112 13.47 1.91 5.33
C PRO A 112 14.86 2.36 4.85
N ALA A 113 15.86 1.48 4.88
CA ALA A 113 17.18 1.75 4.33
C ALA A 113 17.26 1.54 2.80
N ALA A 114 16.32 0.80 2.22
CA ALA A 114 16.28 0.54 0.78
C ALA A 114 15.66 1.72 0.02
N ARG A 115 16.17 2.01 -1.17
CA ARG A 115 15.62 3.01 -2.08
C ARG A 115 14.74 2.36 -3.13
N ALA A 116 13.46 2.72 -3.11
CA ALA A 116 12.49 2.29 -4.11
C ALA A 116 12.34 3.35 -5.21
N LEU A 117 12.29 2.91 -6.47
CA LEU A 117 11.78 3.72 -7.58
C LEU A 117 10.48 3.07 -8.08
N LEU A 118 9.37 3.82 -8.01
CA LEU A 118 8.07 3.37 -8.49
C LEU A 118 7.80 3.94 -9.88
N LEU A 119 7.55 3.08 -10.85
CA LEU A 119 7.27 3.45 -12.23
C LEU A 119 5.81 3.13 -12.57
N GLU A 120 5.03 4.14 -12.96
CA GLU A 120 3.65 3.97 -13.40
C GLU A 120 3.38 4.80 -14.68
N PRO A 121 3.06 4.15 -15.82
CA PRO A 121 2.85 4.86 -17.07
C PRO A 121 1.51 5.63 -17.15
N ILE A 122 0.51 5.26 -16.35
CA ILE A 122 -0.81 5.88 -16.37
C ILE A 122 -0.81 7.11 -15.46
N GLY A 123 -0.81 8.31 -16.04
CA GLY A 123 -0.65 9.57 -15.31
C GLY A 123 -1.56 9.76 -14.09
N LYS A 124 -2.84 9.36 -14.16
CA LYS A 124 -3.76 9.45 -13.00
C LYS A 124 -3.40 8.50 -11.85
N LYS A 125 -2.78 7.36 -12.15
CA LYS A 125 -2.28 6.41 -11.14
C LYS A 125 -0.91 6.88 -10.63
N ALA A 126 -0.07 7.43 -11.50
CA ALA A 126 1.18 8.07 -11.08
C ALA A 126 0.92 9.26 -10.14
N ALA A 127 -0.14 10.05 -10.36
CA ALA A 127 -0.52 11.16 -9.49
C ALA A 127 -1.05 10.72 -8.10
N PHE A 128 -1.34 9.43 -7.91
CA PHE A 128 -1.68 8.87 -6.60
C PHE A 128 -0.42 8.56 -5.77
N LEU A 129 0.69 8.24 -6.43
CA LEU A 129 1.99 7.90 -5.81
C LEU A 129 2.74 9.17 -5.40
#